data_AF-A0A8H7L9G5-F1
#
_entry.id   AF-A0A8H7L9G5-F1
#
_cell.length_a   1.000
_cell.length_b   1.000
_cell.length_c   1.000
_cell.angle_alpha   90.00
_cell.angle_beta   90.00
_cell.angle_gamma   90.00
#
_symmetry.space_group_name_H-M   'P 1'
#
loop_
_entity.id
_entity.type
_entity.pdbx_description
1 polymer ?
#
loop_
_entity_poly.entity_id
_entity_poly.type
_entity_poly.pdbx_seq_one_letter_code
_entity_poly.pdbx_strand_id
1 'polypeptide(L)'
;MDDFMDKLKSFVSQNEFQYIAFESDHEELRNELANIDFSVEQSFYEDDLIERQLSEMRILFSNLAHLSELLARYEDEYEFQNSHIHAAIELLARVLLIKQSMGKPGVELSDYQKSVCGFESEIKRITKEYAADGYVVGEYKPFDNYVEWVRSTIKALKVVKAGEADWQPCEGMA
;
A
#
# COMPACT_ATOMS: atom_id res chain seq x y z
N MET A 1 2.69 11.68 -16.81
CA MET A 1 1.65 11.31 -15.83
C MET A 1 1.67 9.82 -15.60
N ASP A 2 1.44 9.01 -16.64
CA ASP A 2 1.65 7.54 -16.57
C ASP A 2 3.09 7.19 -16.14
N ASP A 3 4.10 7.84 -16.72
CA ASP A 3 5.52 7.63 -16.34
C ASP A 3 5.80 7.88 -14.85
N PHE A 4 5.20 8.92 -14.25
CA PHE A 4 5.39 9.23 -12.83
C PHE A 4 4.71 8.18 -11.94
N MET A 5 3.50 7.76 -12.33
CA MET A 5 2.78 6.69 -11.63
C MET A 5 3.55 5.37 -11.68
N ASP A 6 4.15 5.05 -12.82
CA ASP A 6 4.99 3.84 -12.96
C ASP A 6 6.29 3.95 -12.14
N LYS A 7 6.90 5.14 -12.08
CA LYS A 7 8.03 5.42 -11.19
C LYS A 7 7.68 5.20 -9.73
N LEU A 8 6.54 5.74 -9.24
CA LEU A 8 6.07 5.49 -7.88
C LEU A 8 5.83 4.00 -7.61
N LYS A 9 5.21 3.30 -8.57
CA LYS A 9 4.93 1.86 -8.42
C LYS A 9 6.19 1.01 -8.43
N SER A 10 7.26 1.45 -9.08
CA SER A 10 8.51 0.70 -9.17
C SER A 10 9.18 0.48 -7.81
N PHE A 11 8.93 1.35 -6.82
CA PHE A 11 9.43 1.18 -5.46
C PHE A 11 8.72 0.06 -4.68
N VAL A 12 7.55 -0.40 -5.13
CA VAL A 12 6.78 -1.45 -4.46
C VAL A 12 6.65 -2.65 -5.38
N SER A 13 7.30 -3.76 -4.99
CA SER A 13 7.16 -5.03 -5.70
C SER A 13 6.05 -5.89 -5.06
N GLN A 14 5.82 -7.07 -5.63
CA GLN A 14 4.93 -8.06 -5.01
C GLN A 14 5.40 -8.48 -3.60
N ASN A 15 6.70 -8.41 -3.34
CA ASN A 15 7.33 -9.01 -2.17
C ASN A 15 7.86 -7.99 -1.15
N GLU A 16 8.15 -6.76 -1.56
CA GLU A 16 8.79 -5.75 -0.71
C GLU A 16 8.44 -4.32 -1.13
N PHE A 17 8.57 -3.38 -0.19
CA PHE A 17 8.63 -1.95 -0.46
C PHE A 17 10.07 -1.45 -0.26
N GLN A 18 10.69 -0.96 -1.34
CA GLN A 18 12.06 -0.45 -1.38
C GLN A 18 12.14 0.96 -0.78
N TYR A 19 11.79 1.11 0.50
CA TYR A 19 11.62 2.42 1.13
C TYR A 19 12.93 3.23 1.20
N ILE A 20 14.09 2.58 1.34
CA ILE A 20 15.41 3.26 1.33
C ILE A 20 15.68 3.91 -0.03
N ALA A 21 15.35 3.22 -1.13
CA ALA A 21 15.47 3.78 -2.47
C ALA A 21 14.46 4.91 -2.68
N PHE A 22 13.23 4.73 -2.21
CA PHE A 22 12.20 5.76 -2.24
C PHE A 22 12.62 7.02 -1.47
N GLU A 23 13.20 6.88 -0.27
CA GLU A 23 13.70 8.00 0.54
C GLU A 23 14.85 8.73 -0.15
N SER A 24 15.74 7.99 -0.81
CA SER A 24 16.85 8.57 -1.57
C SER A 24 16.36 9.45 -2.72
N ASP A 25 15.24 9.07 -3.35
CA ASP A 25 14.65 9.78 -4.48
C ASP A 25 13.52 10.74 -4.08
N HIS A 26 13.15 10.82 -2.79
CA HIS A 26 11.95 11.50 -2.29
C HIS A 26 11.88 12.98 -2.73
N GLU A 27 12.99 13.71 -2.61
CA GLU A 27 13.06 15.13 -2.99
C GLU A 27 12.88 15.32 -4.51
N GLU A 28 13.45 14.43 -5.32
CA GLU A 28 13.27 14.45 -6.77
C GLU A 28 11.82 14.17 -7.14
N LEU A 29 11.23 13.11 -6.58
CA LEU A 29 9.83 12.72 -6.80
C LEU A 29 8.86 13.83 -6.39
N ARG A 30 9.12 14.51 -5.26
CA ARG A 30 8.32 15.65 -4.80
C ARG A 30 8.37 16.81 -5.80
N ASN A 31 9.56 17.14 -6.30
CA ASN A 31 9.73 18.22 -7.27
C ASN A 31 9.07 17.86 -8.61
N GLU A 32 9.17 16.60 -9.03
CA GLU A 32 8.51 16.10 -10.23
C GLU A 32 6.97 16.20 -10.11
N LEU A 33 6.40 15.76 -8.98
CA LEU A 33 4.97 15.90 -8.69
C LEU A 33 4.52 17.37 -8.70
N ALA A 34 5.28 18.27 -8.07
CA ALA A 34 4.96 19.70 -8.06
C ALA A 34 5.01 20.32 -9.47
N ASN A 35 5.92 19.86 -10.33
CA ASN A 35 5.98 20.30 -11.73
C ASN A 35 4.78 19.80 -12.53
N ILE A 36 4.33 18.55 -12.28
CA ILE A 36 3.11 18.01 -12.89
C ILE A 36 1.90 18.82 -12.43
N ASP A 37 1.77 19.05 -11.12
CA ASP A 37 0.70 19.86 -10.51
C ASP A 37 0.58 21.22 -11.20
N PHE A 38 1.70 21.95 -11.27
CA PHE A 38 1.74 23.25 -11.92
C PHE A 38 1.37 23.18 -13.40
N SER A 39 1.84 22.15 -14.13
CA SER A 39 1.56 21.99 -15.55
C SER A 39 0.08 21.71 -15.82
N VAL A 40 -0.56 20.90 -14.97
CA VAL A 40 -1.99 20.58 -15.03
C VAL A 40 -2.82 21.84 -14.79
N GLU A 41 -2.52 22.59 -13.74
CA GLU A 41 -3.22 23.85 -13.42
C GLU A 41 -3.15 24.86 -14.58
N GLN A 42 -2.03 24.92 -15.31
CA GLN A 42 -1.84 25.84 -16.43
C GLN A 42 -2.49 25.39 -17.74
N SER A 43 -2.60 24.08 -17.98
CA SER A 43 -2.88 23.54 -19.32
C SER A 43 -4.21 22.79 -19.43
N PHE A 44 -4.75 22.27 -18.33
CA PHE A 44 -5.88 21.35 -18.31
C PHE A 44 -6.96 21.77 -17.30
N TYR A 45 -7.11 23.08 -17.08
CA TYR A 45 -8.11 23.64 -16.17
C TYR A 45 -9.51 23.05 -16.48
N GLU A 46 -10.11 22.41 -15.46
CA GLU A 46 -11.42 21.70 -15.52
C GLU A 46 -11.47 20.35 -16.28
N ASP A 47 -10.33 19.70 -16.57
CA ASP A 47 -10.34 18.31 -17.03
C ASP A 47 -10.45 17.32 -15.85
N ASP A 48 -11.68 16.83 -15.63
CA ASP A 48 -12.01 15.85 -14.58
C ASP A 48 -11.15 14.59 -14.60
N LEU A 49 -10.70 14.12 -15.78
CA LEU A 49 -9.90 12.90 -15.87
C LEU A 49 -8.47 13.17 -15.40
N ILE A 50 -7.88 14.28 -15.84
CA ILE A 50 -6.52 14.67 -15.47
C ILE A 50 -6.44 14.99 -13.97
N GLU A 51 -7.41 15.72 -13.43
CA GLU A 51 -7.48 16.02 -11.98
C GLU A 51 -7.57 14.75 -11.12
N ARG A 52 -8.30 13.73 -11.61
CA ARG A 52 -8.37 12.43 -10.92
C ARG A 52 -7.03 11.71 -10.94
N GLN A 53 -6.38 11.63 -12.10
CA GLN A 53 -5.06 11.00 -12.21
C GLN A 53 -4.02 11.71 -11.34
N LEU A 54 -4.07 13.03 -11.27
CA LEU A 54 -3.19 13.85 -10.43
C LEU A 54 -3.43 13.60 -8.94
N SER A 55 -4.71 13.56 -8.53
CA SER A 55 -5.10 13.21 -7.15
C SER A 55 -4.58 11.83 -6.74
N GLU A 56 -4.62 10.86 -7.65
CA GLU A 56 -4.09 9.51 -7.39
C GLU A 56 -2.57 9.51 -7.18
N MET A 57 -1.82 10.26 -8.00
CA MET A 57 -0.38 10.41 -7.84
C MET A 57 -0.04 11.05 -6.49
N ARG A 58 -0.78 12.10 -6.10
CA ARG A 58 -0.62 12.76 -4.79
C ARG A 58 -0.89 11.80 -3.64
N ILE A 59 -1.96 11.02 -3.71
CA ILE A 59 -2.32 10.05 -2.68
C ILE A 59 -1.27 8.94 -2.57
N LEU A 60 -0.84 8.35 -3.69
CA LEU A 60 0.15 7.28 -3.68
C LEU A 60 1.50 7.80 -3.15
N PHE A 61 1.98 8.94 -3.65
CA PHE A 61 3.23 9.56 -3.16
C PHE A 61 3.17 9.82 -1.66
N SER A 62 2.08 10.45 -1.18
CA SER A 62 1.89 10.75 0.25
C SER A 62 1.86 9.49 1.12
N ASN A 63 1.20 8.43 0.67
CA ASN A 63 1.19 7.15 1.38
C ASN A 63 2.58 6.52 1.44
N LEU A 64 3.32 6.48 0.32
CA LEU A 64 4.67 5.91 0.29
C LEU A 64 5.63 6.72 1.16
N ALA A 65 5.55 8.05 1.13
CA ALA A 65 6.32 8.92 2.01
C ALA A 65 6.01 8.64 3.49
N HIS A 66 4.74 8.62 3.86
CA HIS A 66 4.37 8.31 5.24
C HIS A 66 4.82 6.91 5.69
N LEU A 67 4.68 5.89 4.84
CA LEU A 67 5.10 4.53 5.17
C LEU A 67 6.61 4.40 5.24
N SER A 68 7.37 5.12 4.41
CA SER A 68 8.84 5.16 4.49
C SER A 68 9.31 5.70 5.84
N GLU A 69 8.75 6.81 6.31
CA GLU A 69 9.05 7.37 7.64
C GLU A 69 8.72 6.39 8.78
N LEU A 70 7.65 5.61 8.62
CA LEU A 70 7.28 4.59 9.58
C LEU A 70 8.24 3.40 9.56
N LEU A 71 8.65 2.92 8.39
CA LEU A 71 9.64 1.84 8.27
C LEU A 71 10.98 2.25 8.86
N ALA A 72 11.47 3.46 8.53
CA ALA A 72 12.69 4.02 9.12
C ALA A 72 12.62 4.11 10.66
N ARG A 73 11.44 4.39 11.23
CA ARG A 73 11.26 4.41 12.70
C ARG A 73 11.43 3.03 13.34
N TYR A 74 11.07 1.97 12.64
CA TYR A 74 11.14 0.58 13.11
C TYR A 74 12.27 -0.21 12.44
N GLU A 75 13.28 0.48 11.86
CA GLU A 75 14.42 -0.13 11.18
C GLU A 75 15.27 -0.99 12.12
N ASP A 76 15.26 -0.71 13.44
CA ASP A 76 15.88 -1.58 14.44
C ASP A 76 15.05 -2.85 14.66
N GLU A 77 15.18 -3.79 13.71
CA GLU A 77 14.56 -5.12 13.75
C GLU A 77 15.12 -6.03 14.85
N TYR A 78 16.21 -5.63 15.53
CA TYR A 78 16.75 -6.41 16.65
C TYR A 78 15.81 -6.41 17.86
N GLU A 79 14.93 -5.41 17.96
CA GLU A 79 13.76 -5.49 18.82
C GLU A 79 12.66 -6.28 18.12
N PHE A 80 12.37 -7.45 18.67
CA PHE A 80 11.42 -8.41 18.11
C PHE A 80 10.04 -7.83 17.76
N GLN A 81 9.56 -6.85 18.51
CA GLN A 81 8.29 -6.17 18.24
C GLN A 81 8.37 -5.35 16.95
N ASN A 82 9.52 -4.73 16.68
CA ASN A 82 9.73 -3.85 15.53
C ASN A 82 9.74 -4.62 14.22
N SER A 83 10.28 -5.85 14.19
CA SER A 83 10.26 -6.68 12.97
C SER A 83 8.84 -7.01 12.49
N HIS A 84 7.92 -7.30 13.41
CA HIS A 84 6.51 -7.56 13.08
C HIS A 84 5.74 -6.30 12.68
N ILE A 85 6.05 -5.17 13.31
CA ILE A 85 5.51 -3.87 12.92
C ILE A 85 6.00 -3.50 11.52
N HIS A 86 7.30 -3.66 11.26
CA HIS A 86 7.93 -3.42 9.98
C HIS A 86 7.27 -4.26 8.88
N ALA A 87 7.10 -5.57 9.11
CA ALA A 87 6.38 -6.46 8.20
C ALA A 87 4.93 -6.03 7.94
N ALA A 88 4.21 -5.55 8.97
CA ALA A 88 2.84 -5.07 8.81
C ALA A 88 2.76 -3.76 7.99
N ILE A 89 3.70 -2.83 8.19
CA ILE A 89 3.78 -1.56 7.43
C ILE A 89 4.16 -1.84 5.98
N GLU A 90 5.11 -2.75 5.74
CA GLU A 90 5.51 -3.13 4.38
C GLU A 90 4.36 -3.81 3.62
N LEU A 91 3.63 -4.71 4.28
CA LEU A 91 2.43 -5.30 3.70
C LEU A 91 1.37 -4.23 3.38
N LEU A 92 1.22 -3.21 4.23
CA LEU A 92 0.32 -2.09 3.98
C LEU A 92 0.70 -1.33 2.70
N ALA A 93 1.99 -1.07 2.47
CA ALA A 93 2.47 -0.45 1.23
C ALA A 93 2.08 -1.28 0.00
N ARG A 94 2.30 -2.59 0.05
CA ARG A 94 1.93 -3.53 -1.01
C ARG A 94 0.41 -3.59 -1.27
N VAL A 95 -0.40 -3.58 -0.21
CA VAL A 95 -1.86 -3.57 -0.34
C VAL A 95 -2.37 -2.25 -0.94
N LEU A 96 -1.79 -1.11 -0.56
CA LEU A 96 -2.16 0.20 -1.09
C LEU A 96 -1.81 0.34 -2.58
N LEU A 97 -0.75 -0.32 -3.06
CA LEU A 97 -0.40 -0.34 -4.48
C LEU A 97 -1.46 -1.00 -5.36
N ILE A 98 -2.10 -2.07 -4.86
CA ILE A 98 -3.19 -2.76 -5.57
C ILE A 98 -4.46 -1.90 -5.64
N LYS A 99 -4.61 -0.94 -4.72
CA LYS A 99 -5.70 0.02 -4.70
C LYS A 99 -5.48 1.13 -5.73
N GLN A 100 -5.69 0.83 -7.03
CA GLN A 100 -5.78 1.89 -8.03
C GLN A 100 -7.16 2.56 -8.04
N SER A 101 -7.15 3.85 -8.37
CA SER A 101 -8.21 4.67 -8.96
C SER A 101 -9.66 4.21 -8.79
N MET A 102 -10.46 5.00 -8.08
CA MET A 102 -11.93 4.92 -8.05
C MET A 102 -12.56 3.64 -7.45
N GLY A 103 -11.79 2.83 -6.74
CA GLY A 103 -12.34 1.59 -6.19
C GLY A 103 -12.75 0.63 -7.30
N LYS A 104 -11.92 0.55 -8.36
CA LYS A 104 -11.89 -0.59 -9.27
C LYS A 104 -10.50 -1.22 -9.24
N PRO A 105 -10.38 -2.54 -9.36
CA PRO A 105 -9.09 -3.20 -9.57
C PRO A 105 -8.36 -2.53 -10.74
N GLY A 106 -7.06 -2.23 -10.60
CA GLY A 106 -6.24 -1.89 -11.76
C GLY A 106 -6.44 -2.96 -12.83
N VAL A 107 -7.00 -2.55 -13.96
CA VAL A 107 -7.32 -3.46 -15.07
C VAL A 107 -6.00 -4.06 -15.55
N GLU A 108 -5.88 -5.38 -15.35
CA GLU A 108 -4.85 -6.35 -15.77
C GLU A 108 -4.41 -7.32 -14.65
N LEU A 109 -5.01 -7.29 -13.45
CA LEU A 109 -4.82 -8.40 -12.52
C LEU A 109 -5.77 -9.56 -12.85
N SER A 110 -5.38 -10.43 -13.79
CA SER A 110 -5.94 -11.79 -13.93
C SER A 110 -6.01 -12.51 -12.56
N ASP A 111 -5.12 -12.12 -11.64
CA ASP A 111 -4.90 -12.70 -10.32
C ASP A 111 -5.26 -11.74 -9.16
N TYR A 112 -6.17 -10.76 -9.36
CA TYR A 112 -6.50 -9.76 -8.31
C TYR A 112 -6.95 -10.42 -7.01
N GLN A 113 -7.86 -11.39 -7.12
CA GLN A 113 -8.39 -12.12 -5.98
C GLN A 113 -7.29 -12.93 -5.29
N LYS A 114 -6.43 -13.58 -6.07
CA LYS A 114 -5.27 -14.30 -5.55
C LYS A 114 -4.31 -13.38 -4.80
N SER A 115 -4.06 -12.18 -5.30
CA SER A 115 -3.19 -11.18 -4.66
C SER A 115 -3.76 -10.73 -3.31
N VAL A 116 -5.04 -10.36 -3.29
CA VAL A 116 -5.74 -9.97 -2.06
C VAL A 116 -5.82 -11.14 -1.06
N CYS A 117 -6.02 -12.38 -1.52
CA CYS A 117 -5.98 -13.58 -0.68
C CYS A 117 -4.57 -13.88 -0.15
N GLY A 118 -3.54 -13.59 -0.93
CA GLY A 118 -2.14 -13.62 -0.50
C GLY A 118 -1.90 -12.67 0.67
N PHE A 119 -2.34 -11.41 0.54
CA PHE A 119 -2.25 -10.43 1.62
C PHE A 119 -3.03 -10.84 2.88
N GLU A 120 -4.21 -11.45 2.73
CA GLU A 120 -4.95 -12.00 3.88
C GLU A 120 -4.20 -13.12 4.60
N SER A 121 -3.55 -13.99 3.84
CA SER A 121 -2.77 -15.09 4.39
C SER A 121 -1.51 -14.57 5.07
N GLU A 122 -0.87 -13.56 4.49
CA GLU A 122 0.31 -12.92 5.03
C GLU A 122 0.02 -12.15 6.32
N ILE A 123 -1.04 -11.35 6.39
CA ILE A 123 -1.39 -10.64 7.63
C ILE A 123 -1.81 -11.61 8.75
N LYS A 124 -2.45 -12.74 8.40
CA LYS A 124 -2.75 -13.81 9.36
C LYS A 124 -1.47 -14.48 9.87
N ARG A 125 -0.50 -14.72 8.98
CA ARG A 125 0.82 -15.26 9.33
C ARG A 125 1.54 -14.32 10.30
N ILE A 126 1.67 -13.02 9.96
CA ILE A 126 2.30 -12.00 10.82
C ILE A 126 1.61 -11.95 12.19
N THR A 127 0.27 -11.93 12.24
CA THR A 127 -0.48 -11.93 13.52
C THR A 127 -0.21 -13.20 14.34
N LYS A 128 -0.13 -14.36 13.69
CA LYS A 128 0.09 -15.65 14.36
C LYS A 128 1.51 -15.77 14.90
N GLU A 129 2.50 -15.32 14.14
CA GLU A 129 3.90 -15.28 14.57
C GLU A 129 4.03 -14.36 15.78
N TYR A 130 3.55 -13.12 15.69
CA TYR A 130 3.51 -12.18 16.82
C TYR A 130 2.92 -12.80 18.12
N ALA A 131 1.84 -13.57 17.99
CA ALA A 131 1.24 -14.27 19.13
C ALA A 131 2.04 -15.49 19.61
N ALA A 132 2.70 -16.23 18.72
CA ALA A 132 3.51 -17.39 19.04
C ALA A 132 4.75 -17.02 19.86
N ASP A 133 5.25 -15.80 19.69
CA ASP A 133 6.39 -15.26 20.42
C ASP A 133 6.02 -14.68 21.79
N GLY A 134 4.79 -14.90 22.25
CA GLY A 134 4.34 -14.62 23.61
C GLY A 134 3.71 -13.25 23.80
N TYR A 135 3.49 -12.48 22.73
CA TYR A 135 2.77 -11.21 22.79
C TYR A 135 1.27 -11.40 22.60
N VAL A 136 0.46 -10.71 23.40
CA VAL A 136 -0.98 -10.74 23.24
C VAL A 136 -1.38 -9.69 22.21
N VAL A 137 -2.11 -10.10 21.17
CA VAL A 137 -2.78 -9.19 20.24
C VAL A 137 -3.72 -8.27 21.03
N GLY A 138 -3.59 -6.96 20.91
CA GLY A 138 -4.30 -5.97 21.74
C GLY A 138 -3.45 -5.30 22.84
N GLU A 139 -2.28 -5.84 23.18
CA GLU A 139 -1.42 -5.26 24.24
C GLU A 139 -0.43 -4.23 23.72
N TYR A 140 -0.09 -4.27 22.42
CA TYR A 140 0.85 -3.35 21.80
C TYR A 140 0.20 -2.58 20.66
N LYS A 141 -0.29 -1.39 21.01
CA LYS A 141 -1.10 -0.54 20.14
C LYS A 141 -0.50 -0.27 18.75
N PRO A 142 0.81 -0.01 18.58
CA PRO A 142 1.34 0.25 17.24
C PRO A 142 1.16 -0.94 16.30
N PHE A 143 1.46 -2.18 16.74
CA PHE A 143 1.23 -3.38 15.94
C PHE A 143 -0.24 -3.55 15.57
N ASP A 144 -1.14 -3.45 16.56
CA ASP A 144 -2.58 -3.62 16.33
C ASP A 144 -3.12 -2.59 15.33
N ASN A 145 -2.68 -1.33 15.43
CA ASN A 145 -3.08 -0.27 14.50
C ASN A 145 -2.72 -0.60 13.05
N TYR A 146 -1.48 -1.06 12.79
CA TYR A 146 -1.04 -1.39 11.43
C TYR A 146 -1.74 -2.64 10.91
N VAL A 147 -1.94 -3.65 11.76
CA VAL A 147 -2.72 -4.84 11.40
C VAL A 147 -4.17 -4.48 11.04
N GLU A 148 -4.82 -3.62 11.84
CA GLU A 148 -6.17 -3.14 11.54
C GLU A 148 -6.22 -2.32 10.25
N TRP A 149 -5.20 -1.52 9.96
CA TRP A 149 -5.12 -0.75 8.73
C TRP A 149 -4.97 -1.65 7.50
N VAL A 150 -4.08 -2.66 7.56
CA VAL A 150 -3.95 -3.68 6.50
C VAL A 150 -5.29 -4.38 6.27
N ARG A 151 -5.92 -4.88 7.35
CA ARG A 151 -7.22 -5.58 7.27
C ARG A 151 -8.32 -4.70 6.69
N SER A 152 -8.38 -3.44 7.10
CA SER A 152 -9.37 -2.48 6.60
C SER A 152 -9.16 -2.18 5.12
N THR A 153 -7.91 -2.06 4.68
CA THR A 153 -7.56 -1.82 3.28
C THR A 153 -7.90 -3.04 2.42
N ILE A 154 -7.56 -4.25 2.88
CA ILE A 154 -7.96 -5.51 2.24
C ILE A 154 -9.49 -5.61 2.13
N LYS A 155 -10.22 -5.28 3.21
CA LYS A 155 -11.68 -5.30 3.19
C LYS A 155 -12.25 -4.32 2.17
N ALA A 156 -11.67 -3.12 2.04
CA ALA A 156 -12.06 -2.16 1.03
C ALA A 156 -11.83 -2.70 -0.39
N LEU A 157 -10.69 -3.36 -0.65
CA LEU A 157 -10.40 -4.02 -1.94
C LEU A 157 -11.41 -5.12 -2.28
N LYS A 158 -11.87 -5.88 -1.30
CA LYS A 158 -12.91 -6.91 -1.50
C LYS A 158 -14.27 -6.29 -1.88
N VAL A 159 -14.68 -5.22 -1.20
CA VAL A 159 -15.97 -4.54 -1.44
C VAL A 159 -16.02 -3.93 -2.84
N VAL A 160 -14.89 -3.34 -3.27
CA VAL A 160 -14.70 -2.79 -4.62
C VAL A 160 -15.04 -3.81 -5.71
N LYS A 161 -14.62 -5.07 -5.56
CA LYS A 161 -14.89 -6.13 -6.54
C LYS A 161 -16.23 -6.85 -6.31
N ALA A 162 -16.75 -6.90 -5.08
CA ALA A 162 -18.03 -7.54 -4.77
C ALA A 162 -19.24 -6.87 -5.45
N GLY A 163 -19.10 -5.62 -5.89
CA GLY A 163 -20.09 -4.94 -6.76
C GLY A 163 -20.08 -5.39 -8.22
N GLU A 164 -19.11 -6.21 -8.66
CA GLU A 164 -18.86 -6.56 -10.08
C GLU A 164 -18.86 -8.11 -10.36
N ALA A 165 -19.22 -8.95 -9.38
CA ALA A 165 -19.39 -10.44 -9.42
C ALA A 165 -18.26 -11.33 -8.83
N ASP A 166 -18.70 -12.45 -8.22
CA ASP A 166 -17.98 -13.65 -7.75
C ASP A 166 -16.67 -13.48 -6.94
N TRP A 167 -16.74 -12.81 -5.79
CA TRP A 167 -15.70 -12.97 -4.76
C TRP A 167 -15.78 -14.37 -4.12
N GLN A 168 -14.81 -15.25 -4.38
CA GLN A 168 -14.73 -16.53 -3.68
C GLN A 168 -13.93 -16.40 -2.37
N PRO A 169 -14.27 -17.17 -1.32
CA PRO A 169 -13.45 -17.25 -0.11
C PRO A 169 -12.00 -17.60 -0.45
N CYS A 170 -11.05 -17.04 0.29
CA CYS A 170 -9.61 -17.28 0.08
C CYS A 170 -9.12 -18.68 0.48
N GLU A 171 -10.04 -19.61 0.77
CA GLU A 171 -9.70 -20.98 1.16
C GLU A 171 -9.06 -21.71 -0.03
N GLY A 172 -7.78 -22.08 0.10
CA GLY A 172 -7.04 -22.84 -0.90
C GLY A 172 -6.48 -22.04 -2.08
N MET A 173 -6.46 -20.70 -2.01
CA MET A 173 -5.97 -19.81 -3.09
C MET A 173 -4.59 -19.19 -2.82
N ALA A 174 -3.95 -19.53 -1.69
CA ALA A 174 -2.63 -19.03 -1.28
C ALA A 174 -1.51 -19.99 -1.70
#